data_AF-A0A650A1Z0-F1
#
_entry.id   AF-A0A650A1Z0-F1
#
_cell.length_a   1.000
_cell.length_b   1.000
_cell.length_c   1.000
_cell.angle_alpha   90.00
_cell.angle_beta   90.00
_cell.angle_gamma   90.00
#
_symmetry.space_group_name_H-M   'P 1'
#
loop_
_entity.id
_entity.type
_entity.pdbx_description
1 polymer ?
#
loop_
_entity_poly.entity_id
_entity_poly.type
_entity_poly.pdbx_seq_one_letter_code
_entity_poly.pdbx_strand_id
1 'polypeptide(L)'
;MSEDDEDWFEQALSESDRDDEADAPMESPANAERPDADSTGEAWLGDEADSEEAVATEADDSLFDEDFASALQSAGGPGEDSGADGGEDTFDEEGFESEIPRIDLGIEGLDEMIQGGVPQRHLMVVIGSPGTGKTTFGLQFLQHGLVNGENAVFITLEQSRESILDTADERGWDFRQYERDENLAIVDLDPVEMANSLKNIRAEFPELVQEFDADRLVLDSVSLLEMMYDNQAKRRTEVFDFTRSLKEAGVTTMLTSEANEDNPYASRHGIIEYLTDAVFVLQYVRGDTQETRLAVEIQKIRNANHSRQTKPYAITLDGIDVYQQASIF
;
A
#
# COMPACT_ATOMS: atom_id res chain seq x y z
N MET A 1 24.76 30.61 -2.45
CA MET A 1 23.96 30.54 -3.68
C MET A 1 22.51 30.79 -3.25
N SER A 2 21.69 31.36 -4.12
CA SER A 2 20.37 31.94 -3.82
C SER A 2 19.41 30.94 -3.18
N GLU A 3 18.58 31.42 -2.24
CA GLU A 3 17.47 30.70 -1.57
C GLU A 3 16.29 30.40 -2.52
N ASP A 4 16.50 30.41 -3.85
CA ASP A 4 15.46 30.25 -4.89
C ASP A 4 15.61 28.95 -5.70
N ASP A 5 16.61 28.11 -5.42
CA ASP A 5 16.86 26.85 -6.16
C ASP A 5 16.56 25.57 -5.32
N GLU A 6 16.06 25.71 -4.09
CA GLU A 6 15.68 24.57 -3.26
C GLU A 6 14.25 24.13 -3.64
N ASP A 7 14.12 22.90 -4.14
CA ASP A 7 12.87 22.16 -4.38
C ASP A 7 12.07 22.41 -5.68
N TRP A 8 12.74 22.33 -6.83
CA TRP A 8 12.04 22.33 -8.14
C TRP A 8 11.01 21.20 -8.28
N PHE A 9 11.21 20.04 -7.63
CA PHE A 9 10.29 18.91 -7.68
C PHE A 9 8.97 19.23 -6.94
N GLU A 10 9.06 19.90 -5.78
CA GLU A 10 7.90 20.43 -5.06
C GLU A 10 7.24 21.59 -5.82
N GLN A 11 8.05 22.49 -6.39
CA GLN A 11 7.56 23.60 -7.20
C GLN A 11 6.82 23.10 -8.44
N ALA A 12 7.32 22.06 -9.10
CA ALA A 12 6.65 21.47 -10.26
C ALA A 12 5.31 20.83 -9.89
N LEU A 13 5.22 20.17 -8.72
CA LEU A 13 3.95 19.65 -8.20
C LEU A 13 2.94 20.76 -7.86
N SER A 14 3.40 21.96 -7.48
CA SER A 14 2.55 23.09 -7.06
C SER A 14 2.26 24.15 -8.14
N GLU A 15 3.08 24.29 -9.18
CA GLU A 15 2.89 25.28 -10.25
C GLU A 15 1.84 24.88 -11.30
N SER A 16 1.44 23.61 -11.33
CA SER A 16 0.40 23.07 -12.23
C SER A 16 -1.01 23.65 -11.99
N ASP A 17 -1.21 24.43 -10.92
CA ASP A 17 -2.51 25.03 -10.55
C ASP A 17 -2.80 26.40 -11.20
N ARG A 18 -1.85 27.03 -11.89
CA ARG A 18 -2.02 28.43 -12.35
C ARG A 18 -2.60 28.62 -13.75
N ASP A 19 -2.78 27.56 -14.53
CA ASP A 19 -3.18 27.68 -15.94
C ASP A 19 -4.68 27.44 -16.24
N ASP A 20 -5.50 27.06 -15.23
CA ASP A 20 -6.92 26.74 -15.44
C ASP A 20 -7.94 27.82 -14.99
N GLU A 21 -7.51 28.93 -14.38
CA GLU A 21 -8.40 30.05 -14.00
C GLU A 21 -8.40 31.21 -15.02
N ALA A 22 -8.80 30.95 -16.28
CA ALA A 22 -9.11 32.03 -17.22
C ALA A 22 -10.08 31.62 -18.35
N ASP A 23 -11.37 31.36 -18.04
CA ASP A 23 -12.52 31.90 -18.79
C ASP A 23 -13.86 31.27 -18.36
N ALA A 24 -14.76 32.06 -17.76
CA ALA A 24 -16.20 31.93 -17.97
C ALA A 24 -16.97 33.15 -17.41
N PRO A 25 -17.82 33.82 -18.21
CA PRO A 25 -18.69 34.89 -17.71
C PRO A 25 -19.98 34.33 -17.09
N MET A 26 -20.37 34.89 -15.96
CA MET A 26 -21.64 34.65 -15.27
C MET A 26 -22.81 35.35 -15.98
N GLU A 27 -23.82 34.58 -16.41
CA GLU A 27 -25.19 35.08 -16.61
C GLU A 27 -26.21 34.14 -15.95
N SER A 28 -27.11 34.74 -15.14
CA SER A 28 -28.28 34.10 -14.52
C SER A 28 -29.50 34.14 -15.44
N PRO A 29 -30.55 33.33 -15.16
CA PRO A 29 -31.84 33.98 -14.94
C PRO A 29 -32.78 33.34 -13.89
N ALA A 30 -33.40 34.26 -13.13
CA ALA A 30 -34.83 34.43 -12.80
C ALA A 30 -35.76 33.24 -12.45
N ASN A 31 -36.18 33.31 -11.18
CA ASN A 31 -37.47 33.03 -10.52
C ASN A 31 -38.76 32.94 -11.39
N ALA A 32 -39.59 31.92 -11.15
CA ALA A 32 -41.05 31.94 -11.36
C ALA A 32 -41.80 30.86 -10.53
N GLU A 33 -42.49 31.33 -9.48
CA GLU A 33 -43.85 31.01 -8.98
C GLU A 33 -44.43 29.57 -8.95
N ARG A 34 -44.96 29.20 -7.76
CA ARG A 34 -45.94 28.11 -7.48
C ARG A 34 -47.39 28.59 -7.72
N PRO A 35 -48.42 27.71 -7.76
CA PRO A 35 -49.17 27.37 -6.52
C PRO A 35 -49.85 25.98 -6.42
N ASP A 36 -49.98 25.54 -5.16
CA ASP A 36 -51.08 24.87 -4.38
C ASP A 36 -52.03 23.76 -4.92
N ALA A 37 -52.21 22.72 -4.07
CA ALA A 37 -53.48 22.12 -3.54
C ALA A 37 -53.24 20.62 -3.20
N ASP A 38 -53.20 20.13 -1.95
CA ASP A 38 -54.20 19.96 -0.87
C ASP A 38 -54.97 18.61 -0.89
N SER A 39 -55.07 18.03 0.32
CA SER A 39 -56.07 17.08 0.85
C SER A 39 -56.00 15.54 0.65
N THR A 40 -55.77 14.86 1.80
CA THR A 40 -56.64 13.85 2.48
C THR A 40 -56.66 12.34 2.12
N GLY A 41 -56.66 11.54 3.20
CA GLY A 41 -57.30 10.21 3.37
C GLY A 41 -56.36 9.02 3.14
N GLU A 42 -56.33 7.94 3.92
CA GLU A 42 -57.07 7.45 5.07
C GLU A 42 -56.30 6.22 5.58
N ALA A 43 -56.29 6.00 6.90
CA ALA A 43 -55.78 4.78 7.52
C ALA A 43 -56.93 3.77 7.71
N TRP A 44 -56.70 2.50 7.40
CA TRP A 44 -57.52 1.39 7.89
C TRP A 44 -56.67 0.18 8.27
N LEU A 45 -57.11 -0.46 9.35
CA LEU A 45 -56.47 -1.46 10.20
C LEU A 45 -56.82 -2.91 9.82
N GLY A 46 -55.94 -3.83 10.23
CA GLY A 46 -56.23 -5.19 10.70
C GLY A 46 -56.20 -6.30 9.64
N ASP A 47 -55.97 -7.58 9.94
CA ASP A 47 -55.46 -8.32 11.11
C ASP A 47 -55.40 -9.81 10.64
N GLU A 48 -54.52 -10.65 11.22
CA GLU A 48 -54.56 -12.14 11.26
C GLU A 48 -54.53 -12.94 9.92
N ALA A 49 -54.04 -14.18 9.78
CA ALA A 49 -53.25 -15.16 10.53
C ALA A 49 -52.96 -16.35 9.55
N ASP A 50 -51.90 -17.12 9.84
CA ASP A 50 -51.61 -18.53 9.48
C ASP A 50 -51.95 -19.12 8.09
N SER A 51 -50.93 -19.67 7.41
CA SER A 51 -50.82 -21.13 7.16
C SER A 51 -49.54 -21.51 6.41
N GLU A 52 -49.06 -22.71 6.75
CA GLU A 52 -47.85 -23.41 6.32
C GLU A 52 -47.79 -23.68 4.80
N GLU A 53 -46.58 -23.67 4.21
CA GLU A 53 -46.11 -24.79 3.37
C GLU A 53 -44.60 -24.68 3.12
N ALA A 54 -43.86 -25.68 3.63
CA ALA A 54 -42.46 -25.91 3.29
C ALA A 54 -42.39 -26.66 1.95
N VAL A 55 -41.68 -26.10 0.97
CA VAL A 55 -41.31 -26.79 -0.26
C VAL A 55 -39.79 -26.90 -0.31
N ALA A 56 -39.31 -28.13 -0.11
CA ALA A 56 -37.95 -28.51 -0.44
C ALA A 56 -37.82 -28.64 -1.97
N THR A 57 -36.84 -27.97 -2.54
CA THR A 57 -36.36 -28.22 -3.91
C THR A 57 -34.88 -28.56 -3.83
N GLU A 58 -34.58 -29.84 -4.03
CA GLU A 58 -33.26 -30.32 -4.41
C GLU A 58 -32.95 -29.81 -5.83
N ALA A 59 -31.80 -29.16 -6.00
CA ALA A 59 -31.22 -28.85 -7.30
C ALA A 59 -29.94 -29.67 -7.46
N ASP A 60 -29.97 -30.46 -8.52
CA ASP A 60 -28.98 -31.40 -9.04
C ASP A 60 -27.79 -30.63 -9.66
N ASP A 61 -26.60 -30.82 -9.11
CA ASP A 61 -25.34 -30.19 -9.56
C ASP A 61 -24.32 -31.31 -9.86
N SER A 62 -24.53 -32.02 -10.98
CA SER A 62 -23.73 -33.19 -11.36
C SER A 62 -23.23 -33.18 -12.81
N LEU A 63 -22.83 -32.00 -13.32
CA LEU A 63 -22.36 -31.88 -14.72
C LEU A 63 -21.00 -31.19 -14.92
N PHE A 64 -20.19 -30.97 -13.87
CA PHE A 64 -18.86 -30.34 -14.02
C PHE A 64 -17.66 -31.13 -13.45
N ASP A 65 -17.86 -32.31 -12.84
CA ASP A 65 -16.78 -33.03 -12.15
C ASP A 65 -16.04 -34.07 -12.99
N GLU A 66 -16.60 -34.54 -14.11
CA GLU A 66 -15.99 -35.67 -14.86
C GLU A 66 -14.84 -35.25 -15.81
N ASP A 67 -14.78 -33.98 -16.23
CA ASP A 67 -13.79 -33.51 -17.20
C ASP A 67 -12.47 -33.06 -16.57
N PHE A 68 -12.44 -32.74 -15.27
CA PHE A 68 -11.23 -32.34 -14.57
C PHE A 68 -10.39 -33.54 -14.11
N ALA A 69 -11.05 -34.62 -13.69
CA ALA A 69 -10.39 -35.83 -13.19
C ALA A 69 -9.62 -36.59 -14.30
N SER A 70 -10.10 -36.53 -15.54
CA SER A 70 -9.45 -37.16 -16.69
C SER A 70 -8.17 -36.43 -17.11
N ALA A 71 -8.13 -35.10 -16.95
CA ALA A 71 -6.96 -34.28 -17.23
C ALA A 71 -5.80 -34.58 -16.26
N LEU A 72 -6.10 -34.79 -14.97
CA LEU A 72 -5.09 -35.08 -13.95
C LEU A 72 -4.42 -36.45 -14.13
N GLN A 73 -5.14 -37.45 -14.63
CA GLN A 73 -4.58 -38.79 -14.92
C GLN A 73 -3.66 -38.82 -16.14
N SER A 74 -3.70 -37.79 -16.99
CA SER A 74 -2.82 -37.66 -18.17
C SER A 74 -1.47 -37.03 -17.86
N ALA A 75 -1.34 -36.35 -16.71
CA ALA A 75 -0.08 -35.81 -16.21
C ALA A 75 0.58 -36.85 -15.30
N GLY A 76 1.52 -37.62 -15.86
CA GLY A 76 2.21 -38.71 -15.17
C GLY A 76 2.79 -38.28 -13.80
N GLY A 77 2.40 -39.00 -12.75
CA GLY A 77 2.93 -38.82 -11.41
C GLY A 77 4.39 -39.29 -11.29
N PRO A 78 5.21 -38.66 -10.42
CA PRO A 78 6.57 -39.10 -10.18
C PRO A 78 6.58 -40.43 -9.41
N GLY A 79 7.46 -41.32 -9.86
CA GLY A 79 7.58 -42.69 -9.39
C GLY A 79 8.05 -42.82 -7.94
N GLU A 80 7.61 -43.93 -7.33
CA GLU A 80 8.09 -44.46 -6.07
C GLU A 80 9.61 -44.69 -6.11
N ASP A 81 10.35 -44.04 -5.21
CA ASP A 81 11.53 -44.68 -4.60
C ASP A 81 11.57 -44.38 -3.10
N SER A 82 11.81 -45.45 -2.36
CA SER A 82 11.75 -45.56 -0.91
C SER A 82 13.15 -45.40 -0.33
N GLY A 83 13.35 -44.41 0.55
CA GLY A 83 14.57 -44.28 1.33
C GLY A 83 14.38 -43.31 2.48
N ALA A 84 14.17 -43.84 3.68
CA ALA A 84 14.11 -43.07 4.90
C ALA A 84 15.51 -42.57 5.30
N ASP A 85 15.67 -41.27 5.52
CA ASP A 85 16.60 -40.74 6.52
C ASP A 85 16.11 -39.36 6.99
N GLY A 86 16.14 -39.13 8.31
CA GLY A 86 15.73 -37.88 8.92
C GLY A 86 16.88 -36.88 8.87
N GLY A 87 16.66 -35.77 8.15
CA GLY A 87 17.55 -34.63 8.09
C GLY A 87 16.74 -33.35 8.24
N GLU A 88 17.32 -32.38 8.94
CA GLU A 88 16.79 -31.05 9.23
C GLU A 88 16.16 -30.39 7.98
N ASP A 89 15.00 -29.74 8.14
CA ASP A 89 14.39 -28.87 7.12
C ASP A 89 15.28 -27.65 6.87
N THR A 90 16.44 -27.85 6.26
CA THR A 90 17.18 -26.79 5.59
C THR A 90 16.39 -26.45 4.34
N PHE A 91 15.76 -25.28 4.31
CA PHE A 91 15.20 -24.71 3.09
C PHE A 91 16.29 -24.76 2.02
N ASP A 92 16.08 -25.57 0.98
CA ASP A 92 17.01 -25.67 -0.14
C ASP A 92 17.17 -24.27 -0.77
N GLU A 93 18.36 -23.69 -0.60
CA GLU A 93 18.86 -22.51 -1.32
C GLU A 93 19.11 -22.86 -2.80
N GLU A 94 18.15 -23.46 -3.49
CA GLU A 94 18.17 -23.44 -4.94
C GLU A 94 17.88 -21.99 -5.36
N GLY A 95 18.95 -21.28 -5.72
CA GLY A 95 18.88 -19.88 -6.15
C GLY A 95 17.76 -19.71 -7.16
N PHE A 96 16.76 -18.91 -6.80
CA PHE A 96 15.65 -18.57 -7.66
C PHE A 96 16.19 -17.76 -8.86
N GLU A 97 16.53 -18.44 -9.96
CA GLU A 97 17.00 -17.80 -11.19
C GLU A 97 15.85 -17.01 -11.82
N SER A 98 15.75 -15.74 -11.45
CA SER A 98 14.79 -14.79 -12.00
C SER A 98 15.55 -13.74 -12.80
N GLU A 99 15.13 -13.51 -14.05
CA GLU A 99 15.67 -12.44 -14.90
C GLU A 99 15.20 -11.05 -14.47
N ILE A 100 14.28 -10.95 -13.50
CA ILE A 100 13.76 -9.68 -13.02
C ILE A 100 14.77 -9.09 -12.01
N PRO A 101 15.29 -7.87 -12.22
CA PRO A 101 16.15 -7.19 -11.25
C PRO A 101 15.47 -7.08 -9.88
N ARG A 102 16.24 -7.15 -8.81
CA ARG A 102 15.73 -7.16 -7.43
C ARG A 102 16.46 -6.15 -6.57
N ILE A 103 15.81 -5.74 -5.49
CA ILE A 103 16.36 -4.87 -4.46
C ILE A 103 16.06 -5.45 -3.08
N ASP A 104 16.95 -5.11 -2.15
CA ASP A 104 16.70 -5.30 -0.73
C ASP A 104 15.93 -4.09 -0.17
N LEU A 105 15.08 -4.36 0.83
CA LEU A 105 14.36 -3.34 1.56
C LEU A 105 15.29 -2.54 2.47
N GLY A 106 16.38 -3.14 2.94
CA GLY A 106 17.30 -2.54 3.91
C GLY A 106 16.87 -2.70 5.36
N ILE A 107 16.06 -3.71 5.64
CA ILE A 107 15.59 -4.04 6.99
C ILE A 107 16.15 -5.41 7.34
N GLU A 108 17.13 -5.42 8.24
CA GLU A 108 17.77 -6.65 8.70
C GLU A 108 16.74 -7.63 9.29
N GLY A 109 16.93 -8.91 8.99
CA GLY A 109 15.98 -9.97 9.32
C GLY A 109 14.71 -9.98 8.45
N LEU A 110 14.22 -8.85 7.94
CA LEU A 110 13.11 -8.83 6.98
C LEU A 110 13.58 -9.20 5.58
N ASP A 111 14.72 -8.67 5.13
CA ASP A 111 15.30 -9.03 3.83
C ASP A 111 15.61 -10.52 3.75
N GLU A 112 16.04 -11.13 4.86
CA GLU A 112 16.26 -12.58 4.96
C GLU A 112 14.97 -13.39 4.86
N MET A 113 13.81 -12.79 5.19
CA MET A 113 12.52 -13.42 4.96
C MET A 113 12.12 -13.42 3.48
N ILE A 114 12.85 -12.73 2.60
CA ILE A 114 12.53 -12.60 1.18
C ILE A 114 13.62 -13.31 0.37
N GLN A 115 13.24 -14.35 -0.40
CA GLN A 115 14.22 -15.07 -1.20
C GLN A 115 14.68 -14.22 -2.39
N GLY A 116 15.89 -13.64 -2.27
CA GLY A 116 16.56 -12.86 -3.30
C GLY A 116 16.10 -11.41 -3.44
N GLY A 117 15.32 -10.89 -2.49
CA GLY A 117 14.83 -9.52 -2.51
C GLY A 117 13.55 -9.29 -3.33
N VAL A 118 13.03 -8.06 -3.24
CA VAL A 118 11.80 -7.64 -3.93
C VAL A 118 12.12 -7.27 -5.38
N PRO A 119 11.32 -7.70 -6.37
CA PRO A 119 11.53 -7.25 -7.74
C PRO A 119 11.48 -5.72 -7.87
N GLN A 120 12.39 -5.15 -8.66
CA GLN A 120 12.43 -3.73 -8.97
C GLN A 120 11.15 -3.29 -9.68
N ARG A 121 10.81 -2.01 -9.52
CA ARG A 121 9.61 -1.35 -10.09
C ARG A 121 8.28 -1.91 -9.58
N HIS A 122 8.32 -2.69 -8.50
CA HIS A 122 7.11 -3.14 -7.82
C HIS A 122 6.50 -2.02 -6.98
N LEU A 123 5.18 -2.03 -6.91
CA LEU A 123 4.43 -1.23 -5.96
C LEU A 123 4.21 -2.04 -4.68
N MET A 124 4.74 -1.59 -3.57
CA MET A 124 4.67 -2.25 -2.27
C MET A 124 3.76 -1.47 -1.32
N VAL A 125 3.18 -2.13 -0.33
CA VAL A 125 2.48 -1.44 0.77
C VAL A 125 2.89 -1.99 2.13
N VAL A 126 3.05 -1.09 3.09
CA VAL A 126 3.19 -1.38 4.52
C VAL A 126 1.89 -0.99 5.22
N ILE A 127 1.17 -1.98 5.71
CA ILE A 127 -0.12 -1.83 6.41
C ILE A 127 0.12 -1.94 7.91
N GLY A 128 -0.49 -1.09 8.71
CA GLY A 128 -0.40 -1.21 10.17
C GLY A 128 -1.15 -0.14 10.93
N SER A 129 -1.47 -0.43 12.19
CA SER A 129 -2.11 0.54 13.10
C SER A 129 -1.18 1.73 13.42
N PRO A 130 -1.70 2.83 14.01
CA PRO A 130 -0.85 3.93 14.49
C PRO A 130 0.25 3.44 15.45
N GLY A 131 1.46 3.98 15.29
CA GLY A 131 2.61 3.66 16.14
C GLY A 131 3.32 2.34 15.82
N THR A 132 2.90 1.58 14.81
CA THR A 132 3.60 0.35 14.39
C THR A 132 4.82 0.62 13.49
N GLY A 133 5.28 1.87 13.33
CA GLY A 133 6.53 2.15 12.62
C GLY A 133 6.48 2.18 11.09
N LYS A 134 5.30 2.35 10.47
CA LYS A 134 5.15 2.45 9.00
C LYS A 134 6.07 3.51 8.37
N THR A 135 6.08 4.72 8.91
CA THR A 135 6.97 5.80 8.46
C THR A 135 8.43 5.42 8.61
N THR A 136 8.83 4.83 9.76
CA THR A 136 10.21 4.36 9.96
C THR A 136 10.60 3.28 8.95
N PHE A 137 9.68 2.37 8.60
CA PHE A 137 9.89 1.38 7.55
C PHE A 137 10.19 2.06 6.21
N GLY A 138 9.38 3.04 5.81
CA GLY A 138 9.59 3.80 4.58
C GLY A 138 10.92 4.57 4.57
N LEU A 139 11.24 5.26 5.67
CA LEU A 139 12.50 6.02 5.77
C LEU A 139 13.72 5.10 5.72
N GLN A 140 13.68 3.94 6.38
CA GLN A 140 14.76 2.95 6.32
C GLN A 140 14.92 2.36 4.91
N PHE A 141 13.80 2.16 4.20
CA PHE A 141 13.82 1.74 2.80
C PHE A 141 14.51 2.76 1.88
N LEU A 142 14.26 4.06 2.07
CA LEU A 142 14.97 5.11 1.34
C LEU A 142 16.43 5.22 1.76
N GLN A 143 16.70 5.21 3.06
CA GLN A 143 18.07 5.27 3.60
C GLN A 143 18.95 4.17 3.00
N HIS A 144 18.41 2.95 2.86
CA HIS A 144 19.14 1.85 2.22
C HIS A 144 19.45 2.13 0.75
N GLY A 145 18.53 2.73 -0.02
CA GLY A 145 18.83 3.17 -1.39
C GLY A 145 19.93 4.23 -1.43
N LEU A 146 19.77 5.28 -0.61
CA LEU A 146 20.67 6.43 -0.56
C LEU A 146 22.12 6.04 -0.21
N VAL A 147 22.33 5.12 0.74
CA VAL A 147 23.69 4.62 1.05
C VAL A 147 24.31 3.77 -0.06
N ASN A 148 23.47 3.22 -0.95
CA ASN A 148 23.89 2.46 -2.12
C ASN A 148 24.00 3.33 -3.39
N GLY A 149 23.81 4.65 -3.27
CA GLY A 149 23.95 5.61 -4.36
C GLY A 149 22.72 5.71 -5.26
N GLU A 150 21.56 5.26 -4.78
CA GLU A 150 20.27 5.41 -5.46
C GLU A 150 19.61 6.75 -5.11
N ASN A 151 18.80 7.30 -6.02
CA ASN A 151 18.02 8.50 -5.76
C ASN A 151 16.66 8.16 -5.16
N ALA A 152 16.21 8.95 -4.20
CA ALA A 152 15.03 8.68 -3.40
C ALA A 152 14.05 9.85 -3.37
N VAL A 153 12.75 9.54 -3.36
CA VAL A 153 11.68 10.53 -3.16
C VAL A 153 10.83 10.10 -1.97
N PHE A 154 10.60 11.00 -1.03
CA PHE A 154 9.65 10.82 0.07
C PHE A 154 8.51 11.82 -0.07
N ILE A 155 7.28 11.33 -0.21
CA ILE A 155 6.09 12.16 -0.28
C ILE A 155 5.30 11.92 0.99
N THR A 156 5.05 12.97 1.76
CA THR A 156 4.21 12.91 2.94
C THR A 156 2.95 13.73 2.79
N LEU A 157 1.87 13.25 3.41
CA LEU A 157 0.57 13.92 3.47
C LEU A 157 0.13 14.21 4.92
N GLU A 158 0.87 13.70 5.91
CA GLU A 158 0.50 13.76 7.33
C GLU A 158 1.52 14.50 8.19
N GLN A 159 2.77 14.62 7.72
CA GLN A 159 3.87 15.24 8.45
C GLN A 159 4.47 16.36 7.61
N SER A 160 5.16 17.31 8.25
CA SER A 160 5.94 18.30 7.50
C SER A 160 7.29 17.73 7.07
N ARG A 161 7.86 18.31 6.01
CA ARG A 161 9.23 18.02 5.56
C ARG A 161 10.25 18.05 6.71
N GLU A 162 10.21 19.10 7.53
CA GLU A 162 11.12 19.24 8.68
C GLU A 162 10.93 18.13 9.73
N SER A 163 9.70 17.66 9.96
CA SER A 163 9.44 16.54 10.88
C SER A 163 10.05 15.24 10.38
N ILE A 164 10.10 15.03 9.06
CA ILE A 164 10.74 13.87 8.45
C ILE A 164 12.26 13.96 8.60
N LEU A 165 12.84 15.12 8.33
CA LEU A 165 14.28 15.37 8.50
C LEU A 165 14.72 15.17 9.96
N ASP A 166 13.97 15.72 10.92
CA ASP A 166 14.25 15.52 12.36
C ASP A 166 14.19 14.03 12.75
N THR A 167 13.22 13.29 12.20
CA THR A 167 13.07 11.85 12.43
C THR A 167 14.27 11.05 11.90
N ALA A 168 14.81 11.46 10.74
CA ALA A 168 16.01 10.87 10.15
C ALA A 168 17.28 11.23 10.96
N ASP A 169 17.41 12.49 11.38
CA ASP A 169 18.54 12.97 12.20
C ASP A 169 18.63 12.24 13.54
N GLU A 170 17.49 11.98 14.21
CA GLU A 170 17.44 11.20 15.46
C GLU A 170 17.98 9.77 15.31
N ARG A 171 17.96 9.23 14.07
CA ARG A 171 18.46 7.90 13.72
C ARG A 171 19.86 7.93 13.11
N GLY A 172 20.47 9.12 13.01
CA GLY A 172 21.77 9.31 12.39
C GLY A 172 21.77 9.13 10.87
N TRP A 173 20.61 9.25 10.22
CA TRP A 173 20.50 9.22 8.76
C TRP A 173 20.61 10.65 8.21
N ASP A 174 21.64 10.93 7.41
CA ASP A 174 21.96 12.29 6.94
C ASP A 174 21.10 12.72 5.74
N PHE A 175 19.77 12.69 5.91
CA PHE A 175 18.82 13.06 4.86
C PHE A 175 19.01 14.50 4.40
N ARG A 176 19.40 15.39 5.32
CA ARG A 176 19.72 16.78 5.00
C ARG A 176 20.92 16.91 4.06
N GLN A 177 21.91 16.01 4.15
CA GLN A 177 22.99 15.98 3.18
C GLN A 177 22.48 15.45 1.82
N TYR A 178 21.74 14.33 1.81
CA TYR A 178 21.22 13.77 0.56
C TYR A 178 20.32 14.73 -0.22
N GLU A 179 19.56 15.55 0.49
CA GLU A 179 18.74 16.59 -0.12
C GLU A 179 19.57 17.72 -0.73
N ARG A 180 20.62 18.19 -0.04
CA ARG A 180 21.55 19.18 -0.59
C ARG A 180 22.34 18.66 -1.80
N ASP A 181 22.60 17.36 -1.82
CA ASP A 181 23.31 16.68 -2.90
C ASP A 181 22.34 16.25 -4.03
N GLU A 182 21.06 16.62 -3.96
CA GLU A 182 20.01 16.34 -4.94
C GLU A 182 19.75 14.83 -5.17
N ASN A 183 20.09 13.99 -4.19
CA ASN A 183 19.81 12.54 -4.21
C ASN A 183 18.50 12.20 -3.49
N LEU A 184 17.97 13.11 -2.67
CA LEU A 184 16.72 12.94 -1.95
C LEU A 184 15.81 14.16 -2.16
N ALA A 185 14.55 13.93 -2.55
CA ALA A 185 13.50 14.94 -2.49
C ALA A 185 12.48 14.57 -1.41
N ILE A 186 12.12 15.52 -0.55
CA ILE A 186 11.07 15.33 0.48
C ILE A 186 9.95 16.33 0.21
N VAL A 187 8.80 15.84 -0.22
CA VAL A 187 7.63 16.66 -0.57
C VAL A 187 6.57 16.50 0.52
N ASP A 188 6.17 17.60 1.17
CA ASP A 188 5.01 17.61 2.06
C ASP A 188 3.77 18.19 1.37
N LEU A 189 2.95 17.31 0.80
CA LEU A 189 1.73 17.70 0.11
C LEU A 189 0.60 17.97 1.11
N ASP A 190 -0.05 19.13 0.98
CA ASP A 190 -1.25 19.42 1.75
C ASP A 190 -2.41 18.51 1.28
N PRO A 191 -3.18 17.88 2.20
CA PRO A 191 -4.29 17.00 1.82
C PRO A 191 -5.39 17.68 1.00
N VAL A 192 -5.63 18.98 1.19
CA VAL A 192 -6.62 19.76 0.43
C VAL A 192 -6.11 20.01 -0.98
N GLU A 193 -4.84 20.36 -1.13
CA GLU A 193 -4.19 20.50 -2.45
C GLU A 193 -4.22 19.17 -3.20
N MET A 194 -3.85 18.07 -2.54
CA MET A 194 -3.91 16.74 -3.13
C MET A 194 -5.33 16.37 -3.57
N ALA A 195 -6.36 16.71 -2.80
CA ALA A 195 -7.75 16.46 -3.18
C ALA A 195 -8.18 17.21 -4.44
N ASN A 196 -7.73 18.45 -4.59
CA ASN A 196 -8.10 19.33 -5.70
C ASN A 196 -7.30 19.02 -6.97
N SER A 197 -6.02 18.69 -6.81
CA SER A 197 -5.05 18.60 -7.90
C SER A 197 -4.59 17.16 -8.16
N LEU A 198 -5.25 16.15 -7.57
CA LEU A 198 -4.94 14.73 -7.76
C LEU A 198 -4.79 14.36 -9.25
N LYS A 199 -5.64 14.92 -10.12
CA LYS A 199 -5.57 14.63 -11.56
C LYS A 199 -4.29 15.15 -12.21
N ASN A 200 -3.86 16.35 -11.83
CA ASN A 200 -2.66 17.00 -12.36
C ASN A 200 -1.43 16.29 -11.81
N ILE A 201 -1.38 16.09 -10.48
CA ILE A 201 -0.35 15.30 -9.81
C ILE A 201 -0.19 13.94 -10.50
N ARG A 202 -1.29 13.22 -10.75
CA ARG A 202 -1.24 11.93 -11.45
C ARG A 202 -0.69 11.99 -12.87
N ALA A 203 -0.97 13.06 -13.60
CA ALA A 203 -0.55 13.22 -14.99
C ALA A 203 0.94 13.55 -15.08
N GLU A 204 1.45 14.38 -14.17
CA GLU A 204 2.82 14.88 -14.17
C GLU A 204 3.78 13.95 -13.43
N PHE A 205 3.27 13.18 -12.46
CA PHE A 205 4.08 12.30 -11.62
C PHE A 205 5.09 11.44 -12.39
N PRO A 206 4.71 10.75 -13.49
CA PRO A 206 5.65 9.91 -14.20
C PRO A 206 6.81 10.70 -14.82
N GLU A 207 6.57 11.94 -15.25
CA GLU A 207 7.60 12.81 -15.85
C GLU A 207 8.53 13.36 -14.76
N LEU A 208 7.98 13.83 -13.63
CA LEU A 208 8.76 14.35 -12.51
C LEU A 208 9.68 13.29 -11.92
N VAL A 209 9.15 12.09 -11.73
CA VAL A 209 9.92 10.96 -11.20
C VAL A 209 11.05 10.53 -12.16
N GLN A 210 10.82 10.63 -13.48
CA GLN A 210 11.84 10.38 -14.49
C GLN A 210 12.89 11.49 -14.54
N GLU A 211 12.50 12.75 -14.40
CA GLU A 211 13.42 13.90 -14.43
C GLU A 211 14.32 13.93 -13.19
N PHE A 212 13.80 13.53 -12.02
CA PHE A 212 14.59 13.33 -10.81
C PHE A 212 15.46 12.05 -10.84
N ASP A 213 15.23 11.15 -11.82
CA ASP A 213 15.89 9.84 -11.93
C ASP A 213 15.76 9.03 -10.63
N ALA A 214 14.55 8.97 -10.06
CA ALA A 214 14.31 8.29 -8.78
C ALA A 214 14.35 6.76 -8.93
N ASP A 215 15.04 6.08 -8.01
CA ASP A 215 15.06 4.61 -7.92
C ASP A 215 14.04 4.08 -6.90
N ARG A 216 13.88 4.83 -5.79
CA ARG A 216 12.97 4.52 -4.69
C ARG A 216 12.02 5.65 -4.40
N LEU A 217 10.76 5.31 -4.16
CA LEU A 217 9.75 6.27 -3.74
C LEU A 217 8.97 5.77 -2.53
N VAL A 218 8.72 6.65 -1.56
CA VAL A 218 7.78 6.39 -0.45
C VAL A 218 6.64 7.40 -0.50
N LEU A 219 5.41 6.92 -0.32
CA LEU A 219 4.22 7.75 -0.09
C LEU A 219 3.61 7.45 1.28
N ASP A 220 3.68 8.42 2.18
CA ASP A 220 3.26 8.32 3.59
C ASP A 220 2.18 9.37 3.96
N SER A 221 0.88 9.06 3.96
CA SER A 221 0.26 7.76 3.74
C SER A 221 -0.79 7.80 2.63
N VAL A 222 -1.00 6.66 1.95
CA VAL A 222 -2.09 6.53 0.97
C VAL A 222 -3.47 6.52 1.64
N SER A 223 -3.54 6.43 2.97
CA SER A 223 -4.81 6.37 3.70
C SER A 223 -5.60 7.66 3.59
N LEU A 224 -4.94 8.82 3.54
CA LEU A 224 -5.62 10.08 3.29
C LEU A 224 -6.33 10.06 1.93
N LEU A 225 -5.68 9.55 0.88
CA LEU A 225 -6.30 9.38 -0.44
C LEU A 225 -7.55 8.48 -0.39
N GLU A 226 -7.52 7.40 0.39
CA GLU A 226 -8.70 6.55 0.55
C GLU A 226 -9.83 7.29 1.30
N MET A 227 -9.51 8.24 2.20
CA MET A 227 -10.48 8.98 3.02
C MET A 227 -11.13 10.18 2.30
N MET A 228 -10.53 10.72 1.25
CA MET A 228 -11.08 11.89 0.54
C MET A 228 -12.41 11.63 -0.20
N TYR A 229 -12.76 10.36 -0.43
CA TYR A 229 -13.92 9.99 -1.24
C TYR A 229 -14.94 9.20 -0.42
N ASP A 230 -16.13 9.76 -0.22
CA ASP A 230 -17.23 9.07 0.48
C ASP A 230 -17.82 7.89 -0.33
N ASN A 231 -17.89 8.04 -1.66
CA ASN A 231 -18.46 7.03 -2.53
C ASN A 231 -17.45 5.91 -2.80
N GLN A 232 -17.78 4.67 -2.41
CA GLN A 232 -16.91 3.50 -2.55
C GLN A 232 -16.45 3.25 -3.99
N ALA A 233 -17.33 3.39 -4.98
CA ALA A 233 -16.97 3.16 -6.37
C ALA A 233 -16.00 4.23 -6.87
N LYS A 234 -16.27 5.51 -6.56
CA LYS A 234 -15.35 6.62 -6.90
C LYS A 234 -13.99 6.43 -6.23
N ARG A 235 -13.96 6.12 -4.93
CA ARG A 235 -12.71 5.84 -4.19
C ARG A 235 -11.89 4.76 -4.87
N ARG A 236 -12.52 3.62 -5.18
CA ARG A 236 -11.83 2.50 -5.82
C ARG A 236 -11.27 2.88 -7.18
N THR A 237 -12.03 3.64 -7.98
CA THR A 237 -11.54 4.16 -9.25
C THR A 237 -10.33 5.05 -9.00
N GLU A 238 -10.44 6.15 -8.24
CA GLU A 238 -9.36 7.12 -8.05
C GLU A 238 -8.07 6.50 -7.47
N VAL A 239 -8.20 5.61 -6.49
CA VAL A 239 -7.06 4.88 -5.89
C VAL A 239 -6.40 3.93 -6.90
N PHE A 240 -7.19 3.18 -7.68
CA PHE A 240 -6.65 2.33 -8.76
C PHE A 240 -5.87 3.15 -9.77
N ASP A 241 -6.45 4.28 -10.14
CA ASP A 241 -5.97 5.17 -11.17
C ASP A 241 -4.69 5.92 -10.74
N PHE A 242 -4.58 6.28 -9.47
CA PHE A 242 -3.38 6.84 -8.85
C PHE A 242 -2.27 5.79 -8.69
N THR A 243 -2.59 4.61 -8.14
CA THR A 243 -1.58 3.53 -8.03
C THR A 243 -1.06 3.07 -9.38
N ARG A 244 -1.87 3.16 -10.44
CA ARG A 244 -1.45 2.90 -11.81
C ARG A 244 -0.43 3.92 -12.32
N SER A 245 -0.62 5.21 -12.06
CA SER A 245 0.37 6.23 -12.48
C SER A 245 1.72 6.03 -11.79
N LEU A 246 1.72 5.61 -10.52
CA LEU A 246 2.95 5.22 -9.81
C LEU A 246 3.67 4.05 -10.50
N LYS A 247 2.94 3.03 -10.95
CA LYS A 247 3.52 1.89 -11.69
C LYS A 247 4.04 2.30 -13.06
N GLU A 248 3.35 3.20 -13.75
CA GLU A 248 3.76 3.71 -15.07
C GLU A 248 5.02 4.58 -14.98
N ALA A 249 5.28 5.24 -13.83
CA ALA A 249 6.53 5.95 -13.57
C ALA A 249 7.76 5.03 -13.51
N GLY A 250 7.57 3.72 -13.31
CA GLY A 250 8.65 2.74 -13.38
C GLY A 250 9.63 2.74 -12.19
N VAL A 251 9.19 3.26 -11.04
CA VAL A 251 10.00 3.39 -9.82
C VAL A 251 9.55 2.41 -8.75
N THR A 252 10.50 1.90 -7.96
CA THR A 252 10.17 0.96 -6.88
C THR A 252 9.53 1.74 -5.74
N THR A 253 8.23 1.56 -5.58
CA THR A 253 7.41 2.45 -4.76
C THR A 253 6.89 1.73 -3.52
N MET A 254 6.95 2.38 -2.36
CA MET A 254 6.40 1.91 -1.11
C MET A 254 5.30 2.85 -0.62
N LEU A 255 4.10 2.31 -0.47
CA LEU A 255 2.97 3.00 0.14
C LEU A 255 2.92 2.65 1.63
N THR A 256 2.57 3.60 2.48
CA THR A 256 2.08 3.28 3.83
C THR A 256 0.56 3.38 3.85
N SER A 257 -0.09 2.50 4.61
CA SER A 257 -1.54 2.53 4.81
C SER A 257 -1.89 2.17 6.26
N GLU A 258 -2.83 2.90 6.84
CA GLU A 258 -3.49 2.50 8.07
C GLU A 258 -4.22 1.17 7.88
N ALA A 259 -4.09 0.30 8.88
CA ALA A 259 -4.85 -0.94 8.92
C ALA A 259 -6.34 -0.67 9.16
N ASN A 260 -7.20 -1.52 8.60
CA ASN A 260 -8.62 -1.52 8.92
C ASN A 260 -8.86 -1.86 10.41
N GLU A 261 -9.86 -1.21 11.02
CA GLU A 261 -10.18 -1.37 12.45
C GLU A 261 -10.63 -2.80 12.81
N ASP A 262 -11.37 -3.45 11.92
CA ASP A 262 -11.91 -4.81 12.11
C ASP A 262 -10.96 -5.89 11.57
N ASN A 263 -10.11 -5.54 10.60
CA ASN A 263 -9.17 -6.45 9.97
C ASN A 263 -7.76 -5.84 9.89
N PRO A 264 -6.86 -6.15 10.84
CA PRO A 264 -5.50 -5.59 10.86
C PRO A 264 -4.62 -6.03 9.68
N TYR A 265 -5.09 -7.01 8.90
CA TYR A 265 -4.42 -7.54 7.70
C TYR A 265 -4.82 -6.81 6.40
N ALA A 266 -5.77 -5.86 6.45
CA ALA A 266 -6.22 -5.12 5.27
C ALA A 266 -5.95 -3.62 5.40
N SER A 267 -5.81 -2.93 4.26
CA SER A 267 -5.78 -1.46 4.24
C SER A 267 -7.09 -0.91 4.79
N ARG A 268 -7.13 0.37 5.17
CA ARG A 268 -8.31 1.03 5.77
C ARG A 268 -9.63 0.64 5.09
N HIS A 269 -9.65 0.58 3.76
CA HIS A 269 -10.82 0.20 2.97
C HIS A 269 -10.67 -1.09 2.14
N GLY A 270 -9.58 -1.83 2.34
CA GLY A 270 -9.33 -3.13 1.70
C GLY A 270 -9.12 -3.04 0.18
N ILE A 271 -8.50 -1.96 -0.29
CA ILE A 271 -8.30 -1.70 -1.72
C ILE A 271 -6.83 -1.86 -2.09
N ILE A 272 -5.92 -1.34 -1.26
CA ILE A 272 -4.50 -1.17 -1.60
C ILE A 272 -3.79 -2.51 -1.75
N GLU A 273 -4.14 -3.50 -0.93
CA GLU A 273 -3.57 -4.85 -0.98
C GLU A 273 -3.94 -5.62 -2.27
N TYR A 274 -4.89 -5.16 -3.08
CA TYR A 274 -5.16 -5.79 -4.38
C TYR A 274 -4.37 -5.14 -5.53
N LEU A 275 -3.98 -3.87 -5.36
CA LEU A 275 -3.35 -3.04 -6.38
C LEU A 275 -1.81 -3.15 -6.35
N THR A 276 -1.27 -3.47 -5.19
CA THR A 276 0.16 -3.64 -4.94
C THR A 276 0.67 -5.01 -5.37
N ASP A 277 1.98 -5.14 -5.47
CA ASP A 277 2.71 -6.35 -5.80
C ASP A 277 3.34 -6.99 -4.55
N ALA A 278 3.66 -6.21 -3.51
CA ALA A 278 4.04 -6.71 -2.19
C ALA A 278 3.20 -6.09 -1.06
N VAL A 279 2.90 -6.86 -0.01
CA VAL A 279 2.17 -6.39 1.19
C VAL A 279 2.92 -6.86 2.44
N PHE A 280 3.34 -5.88 3.25
CA PHE A 280 3.93 -6.06 4.57
C PHE A 280 2.93 -5.58 5.62
N VAL A 281 2.73 -6.36 6.68
CA VAL A 281 1.78 -6.03 7.75
C VAL A 281 2.49 -5.91 9.09
N LEU A 282 2.33 -4.76 9.73
CA LEU A 282 2.88 -4.41 11.03
C LEU A 282 1.75 -4.41 12.06
N GLN A 283 1.84 -5.29 13.05
CA GLN A 283 0.78 -5.54 14.02
C GLN A 283 1.27 -5.49 15.47
N TYR A 284 0.37 -5.10 16.36
CA TYR A 284 0.54 -5.29 17.80
C TYR A 284 0.12 -6.70 18.18
N VAL A 285 1.03 -7.47 18.75
CA VAL A 285 0.74 -8.75 19.37
C VAL A 285 0.55 -8.53 20.87
N ARG A 286 -0.69 -8.64 21.32
CA ARG A 286 -1.07 -8.52 22.73
C ARG A 286 -1.30 -9.92 23.31
N GLY A 287 -0.46 -10.31 24.27
CA GLY A 287 -0.70 -11.52 25.08
C GLY A 287 -1.39 -11.16 26.39
N ASP A 288 -2.13 -12.11 26.98
CA ASP A 288 -2.89 -11.89 28.22
C ASP A 288 -2.02 -11.49 29.43
N THR A 289 -0.73 -11.82 29.41
CA THR A 289 0.21 -11.64 30.55
C THR A 289 1.56 -11.06 30.14
N GLN A 290 1.76 -10.76 28.86
CA GLN A 290 3.03 -10.31 28.31
C GLN A 290 2.91 -8.87 27.84
N GLU A 291 4.05 -8.16 27.83
CA GLU A 291 4.11 -6.84 27.22
C GLU A 291 3.69 -6.90 25.76
N THR A 292 3.03 -5.83 25.29
CA THR A 292 2.65 -5.73 23.88
C THR A 292 3.91 -5.75 23.02
N ARG A 293 3.98 -6.68 22.07
CA ARG A 293 5.08 -6.78 21.12
C ARG A 293 4.64 -6.29 19.75
N LEU A 294 5.61 -5.86 18.95
CA LEU A 294 5.40 -5.58 17.54
C LEU A 294 5.80 -6.79 16.71
N ALA A 295 5.07 -7.03 15.62
CA ALA A 295 5.34 -8.12 14.71
C ALA A 295 5.10 -7.74 13.26
N VAL A 296 5.91 -8.30 12.37
CA VAL A 296 5.84 -8.12 10.93
C VAL A 296 5.47 -9.43 10.25
N GLU A 297 4.65 -9.33 9.22
CA GLU A 297 4.28 -10.43 8.34
C GLU A 297 4.37 -10.00 6.89
N ILE A 298 4.90 -10.87 6.03
CA ILE A 298 4.84 -10.69 4.59
C ILE A 298 3.62 -11.46 4.09
N GLN A 299 2.56 -10.75 3.70
CA GLN A 299 1.37 -11.40 3.17
C GLN A 299 1.54 -11.88 1.75
N LYS A 300 2.23 -11.08 0.93
CA LYS A 300 2.49 -11.40 -0.47
C LYS A 300 3.74 -10.68 -0.96
N ILE A 301 4.44 -11.31 -1.90
CA ILE A 301 5.34 -10.66 -2.85
C ILE A 301 5.14 -11.35 -4.20
N ARG A 302 4.67 -10.61 -5.22
CA ARG A 302 4.51 -11.17 -6.56
C ARG A 302 5.87 -11.41 -7.19
N ASN A 303 6.03 -12.58 -7.80
CA ASN A 303 7.27 -13.02 -8.46
C ASN A 303 8.47 -13.16 -7.50
N ALA A 304 8.23 -13.36 -6.20
CA ALA A 304 9.26 -13.73 -5.25
C ALA A 304 8.68 -14.69 -4.21
N ASN A 305 9.50 -15.65 -3.76
CA ASN A 305 9.17 -16.44 -2.59
C ASN A 305 9.55 -15.67 -1.33
N HIS A 306 8.78 -15.88 -0.27
CA HIS A 306 9.03 -15.26 1.02
C HIS A 306 8.58 -16.19 2.15
N SER A 307 9.11 -15.94 3.34
CA SER A 307 8.67 -16.60 4.57
C SER A 307 7.20 -16.28 4.84
N ARG A 308 6.47 -17.31 5.30
CA ARG A 308 5.08 -17.19 5.77
C ARG A 308 4.99 -17.01 7.28
N GLN A 309 6.14 -16.88 7.96
CA GLN A 309 6.19 -16.73 9.41
C GLN A 309 5.97 -15.27 9.80
N THR A 310 5.16 -15.05 10.84
CA THR A 310 5.10 -13.77 11.53
C THR A 310 6.30 -13.65 12.47
N LYS A 311 7.08 -12.56 12.37
CA LYS A 311 8.30 -12.35 13.17
C LYS A 311 8.18 -11.14 14.09
N PRO A 312 8.66 -11.22 15.34
CA PRO A 312 8.67 -10.05 16.20
C PRO A 312 9.76 -9.09 15.73
N TYR A 313 9.56 -7.79 15.93
CA TYR A 313 10.57 -6.78 15.64
C TYR A 313 10.58 -5.71 16.74
N ALA A 314 11.62 -4.89 16.75
CA ALA A 314 11.69 -3.68 17.57
C ALA A 314 11.95 -2.45 16.70
N ILE A 315 11.48 -1.30 17.19
CA ILE A 315 11.85 0.00 16.64
C ILE A 315 12.94 0.54 17.58
N THR A 316 14.16 0.62 17.05
CA THR A 316 15.36 1.08 17.75
C THR A 316 15.78 2.47 17.22
N LEU A 317 16.88 3.01 17.76
CA LEU A 317 17.48 4.23 17.21
C LEU A 317 18.08 4.01 15.82
N ASP A 318 18.44 2.77 15.48
CA ASP A 318 19.02 2.43 14.18
C ASP A 318 17.93 2.06 13.14
N GLY A 319 16.65 2.08 13.53
CA GLY A 319 15.51 1.71 12.69
C GLY A 319 14.77 0.47 13.18
N ILE A 320 14.05 -0.18 12.26
CA ILE A 320 13.37 -1.45 12.48
C ILE A 320 14.39 -2.60 12.40
N ASP A 321 14.33 -3.47 13.40
CA ASP A 321 15.14 -4.70 13.48
C ASP A 321 14.22 -5.91 13.72
N VAL A 322 14.24 -6.88 12.79
CA VAL A 322 13.38 -8.07 12.82
C VAL A 322 14.13 -9.27 13.40
N TYR A 323 13.60 -9.83 14.49
CA TYR A 323 14.25 -10.93 15.20
C TYR A 323 14.04 -12.27 14.49
N GLN A 324 15.09 -12.75 13.81
CA GLN A 324 15.08 -13.95 12.96
C GLN A 324 14.70 -15.24 13.71
N GLN A 325 15.30 -15.48 14.88
CA GLN A 325 15.16 -16.74 15.63
C GLN A 325 14.02 -16.73 16.64
N ALA A 326 13.37 -15.58 16.83
CA ALA A 326 12.28 -15.46 17.77
C ALA A 326 10.97 -15.90 17.11
N SER A 327 10.26 -16.82 17.77
CA SER A 327 8.86 -17.11 17.47
C SER A 327 7.98 -16.25 18.37
N ILE A 328 6.87 -15.76 17.80
CA ILE A 328 5.84 -15.05 18.55
C ILE A 328 4.99 -16.04 19.37
N PHE A 329 4.95 -17.31 18.93
CA PHE A 329 4.20 -18.41 19.53
C PHE A 329 5.12 -19.49 20.09
#